data_AF-A0A0Q9Y4J1-F1
#
_entry.id   AF-A0A0Q9Y4J1-F1
#
_cell.length_a   1.000
_cell.length_b   1.000
_cell.length_c   1.000
_cell.angle_alpha   90.00
_cell.angle_beta   90.00
_cell.angle_gamma   90.00
#
_symmetry.space_group_name_H-M   'P 1'
#
loop_
_entity.id
_entity.type
_entity.pdbx_description
1 polymer ?
#
loop_
_entity_poly.entity_id
_entity_poly.type
_entity_poly.pdbx_seq_one_letter_code
_entity_poly.pdbx_strand_id
1 'polypeptide(L)'
;MSNSARDIDRLKYHVKQLIKDNSHREVTPQTKYKTSGIYMIYIENFTDDKVVPIYIGQSKDIQRRYKQHYSEILALNRLSYDEYKYYYFGMSTLN
;
A
#
# COMPACT_ATOMS: atom_id res chain seq x y z
N MET A 1 6.05 20.85 29.11
CA MET A 1 6.83 20.36 27.96
C MET A 1 5.99 19.31 27.27
N SER A 2 5.60 19.52 26.01
CA SER A 2 4.64 18.65 25.33
C SER A 2 5.22 17.26 25.15
N ASN A 3 4.42 16.25 25.51
CA ASN A 3 4.78 14.84 25.57
C ASN A 3 4.73 14.18 24.18
N SER A 4 5.15 14.91 23.14
CA SER A 4 4.89 14.57 21.73
C SER A 4 5.36 13.17 21.34
N ALA A 5 6.47 12.69 21.92
CA ALA A 5 6.97 11.34 21.73
C ALA A 5 6.01 10.26 22.29
N ARG A 6 5.46 10.47 23.50
CA ARG A 6 4.45 9.57 24.10
C ARG A 6 3.14 9.59 23.31
N ASP A 7 2.79 10.73 22.73
CA ASP A 7 1.60 10.86 21.88
C ASP A 7 1.76 10.11 20.54
N ILE A 8 2.96 10.16 19.94
CA ILE A 8 3.29 9.41 18.72
C ILE A 8 3.27 7.90 18.97
N ASP A 9 3.86 7.43 20.07
CA ASP A 9 3.90 5.98 20.35
C ASP A 9 2.51 5.43 20.69
N ARG A 10 1.68 6.21 21.39
CA ARG A 10 0.27 5.86 21.62
C ARG A 10 -0.53 5.84 20.32
N LEU A 11 -0.29 6.79 19.40
CA LEU A 11 -0.90 6.81 18.07
C LEU A 11 -0.50 5.58 17.25
N LYS A 12 0.80 5.22 17.22
CA LYS A 12 1.28 4.01 16.54
C LYS A 12 0.60 2.75 17.08
N TYR A 13 0.53 2.62 18.41
CA TYR A 13 -0.15 1.49 19.03
C TYR A 13 -1.62 1.41 18.61
N HIS A 14 -2.32 2.53 18.61
CA HIS A 14 -3.73 2.58 18.21
C HIS A 14 -3.92 2.20 16.73
N VAL A 15 -3.08 2.72 15.84
CA VAL A 15 -3.10 2.36 14.41
C VAL A 15 -2.82 0.87 14.22
N LYS A 16 -1.84 0.30 14.92
CA LYS A 16 -1.57 -1.15 14.87
C LYS A 16 -2.77 -2.00 15.30
N GLN A 17 -3.41 -1.64 16.41
CA GLN A 17 -4.61 -2.36 16.86
C GLN A 17 -5.74 -2.23 15.85
N LEU A 18 -6.01 -1.04 15.33
CA LEU A 18 -7.02 -0.84 14.29
C LEU A 18 -6.77 -1.71 13.05
N ILE A 19 -5.52 -1.81 12.59
CA ILE A 19 -5.17 -2.67 11.45
C ILE A 19 -5.39 -4.14 11.79
N LYS A 20 -4.91 -4.59 12.96
CA LYS A 20 -5.07 -5.97 13.40
C LYS A 20 -6.55 -6.36 13.56
N ASP A 21 -7.33 -5.49 14.17
CA ASP A 21 -8.78 -5.68 14.36
C ASP A 21 -9.52 -5.73 13.02
N ASN A 22 -9.01 -5.04 11.98
CA ASN A 22 -9.55 -5.03 10.63
C ASN A 22 -8.86 -6.01 9.67
N SER A 23 -7.96 -6.89 10.15
CA SER A 23 -7.27 -7.90 9.32
C SER A 23 -8.24 -8.81 8.57
N HIS A 24 -9.39 -9.11 9.15
CA HIS A 24 -10.48 -9.85 8.51
C HIS A 24 -11.09 -9.16 7.28
N ARG A 25 -10.72 -7.90 7.01
CA ARG A 25 -11.11 -7.11 5.82
C ARG A 25 -9.98 -6.98 4.81
N GLU A 26 -8.82 -7.57 5.08
CA GLU A 26 -7.70 -7.61 4.14
C GLU A 26 -8.14 -8.29 2.84
N VAL A 27 -7.83 -7.64 1.71
CA VAL A 27 -8.20 -8.14 0.40
C VAL A 27 -7.06 -8.99 -0.15
N THR A 28 -7.33 -10.28 -0.37
CA THR A 28 -6.35 -11.25 -0.87
C THR A 28 -6.81 -11.81 -2.22
N PRO A 29 -6.01 -12.64 -2.91
CA PRO A 29 -6.46 -13.32 -4.12
C PRO A 29 -7.67 -14.24 -3.88
N GLN A 30 -7.84 -14.74 -2.65
CA GLN A 30 -8.90 -15.66 -2.26
C GLN A 30 -10.18 -14.94 -1.80
N THR A 31 -10.08 -13.68 -1.36
CA THR A 31 -11.26 -12.91 -0.99
C THR A 31 -12.15 -12.62 -2.21
N LYS A 32 -13.43 -12.36 -1.95
CA LYS A 32 -14.44 -12.07 -2.98
C LYS A 32 -15.29 -10.86 -2.59
N TYR A 33 -14.66 -9.84 -2.02
CA TYR A 33 -15.41 -8.67 -1.55
C TYR A 33 -16.01 -7.90 -2.73
N LYS A 34 -17.32 -7.66 -2.69
CA LYS A 34 -18.01 -6.76 -3.62
C LYS A 34 -18.36 -5.46 -2.90
N THR A 35 -17.31 -4.74 -2.49
CA THR A 35 -17.47 -3.52 -1.69
C THR A 35 -16.68 -2.36 -2.28
N SER A 36 -17.18 -1.16 -2.05
CA SER A 36 -16.53 0.10 -2.33
C SER A 36 -15.85 0.65 -1.07
N GLY A 37 -14.87 1.52 -1.26
CA GLY A 37 -14.23 2.21 -0.13
C GLY A 37 -12.83 2.71 -0.43
N ILE A 38 -12.20 3.21 0.63
CA ILE A 38 -10.80 3.65 0.66
C ILE A 38 -9.95 2.45 1.10
N TYR A 39 -8.81 2.27 0.45
CA TYR A 39 -7.85 1.20 0.75
C TYR A 39 -6.44 1.78 0.84
N MET A 40 -5.56 1.05 1.54
CA MET A 40 -4.13 1.36 1.64
C MET A 40 -3.32 0.18 1.10
N ILE A 41 -2.18 0.48 0.49
CA ILE A 41 -1.14 -0.49 0.17
C ILE A 41 0.07 -0.13 1.04
N TYR A 42 0.63 -1.14 1.69
CA TYR A 42 1.81 -1.02 2.53
C TYR A 42 2.71 -2.23 2.28
N ILE A 43 4.00 -2.09 2.56
CA ILE A 43 4.94 -3.21 2.47
C ILE A 43 5.05 -3.81 3.87
N GLU A 44 4.76 -5.10 3.98
CA GLU A 44 4.99 -5.86 5.20
C GLU A 44 6.48 -6.23 5.26
N ASN A 45 7.30 -5.37 5.85
CA ASN A 45 8.71 -5.66 6.13
C ASN A 45 9.12 -4.92 7.40
N PHE A 46 9.11 -5.63 8.53
CA PHE A 46 9.21 -5.01 9.85
C PHE A 46 10.58 -5.31 10.49
N THR A 47 11.58 -4.51 10.13
CA THR A 47 12.66 -4.18 11.08
C THR A 47 12.28 -2.99 11.96
N ASP A 48 11.26 -2.21 11.60
CA ASP A 48 10.72 -1.08 12.38
C ASP A 48 9.20 -1.16 12.47
N ASP A 49 8.66 -0.87 13.65
CA ASP A 49 7.28 -1.10 14.10
C ASP A 49 6.22 -0.17 13.47
N LYS A 50 6.50 0.46 12.32
CA LYS A 50 5.63 1.49 11.72
C LYS A 50 4.95 0.94 10.46
N VAL A 51 3.62 0.87 10.48
CA VAL A 51 2.85 0.70 9.24
C VAL A 51 2.78 2.06 8.55
N VAL A 52 3.58 2.24 7.50
CA VAL A 52 3.56 3.43 6.66
C VAL A 52 2.96 3.04 5.31
N PRO A 53 1.79 3.57 4.93
CA PRO A 53 1.22 3.28 3.62
C PRO A 53 2.10 3.90 2.54
N ILE A 54 2.43 3.11 1.52
CA ILE A 54 3.11 3.60 0.32
C ILE A 54 2.11 4.21 -0.67
N TYR A 55 0.84 3.87 -0.53
CA TYR A 55 -0.25 4.36 -1.38
C TYR A 55 -1.59 4.29 -0.65
N ILE A 56 -2.42 5.30 -0.85
CA ILE A 56 -3.83 5.33 -0.41
C ILE A 56 -4.68 5.66 -1.64
N GLY A 57 -5.74 4.88 -1.85
CA GLY A 57 -6.65 5.09 -2.96
C GLY A 57 -8.08 4.74 -2.61
N GLN A 58 -8.98 4.96 -3.57
CA GLN A 58 -10.40 4.60 -3.45
C GLN A 58 -10.87 3.79 -4.65
N SER A 59 -11.87 2.92 -4.44
CA SER A 59 -12.48 2.14 -5.52
C SER A 59 -13.95 1.84 -5.24
N LYS A 60 -14.75 1.72 -6.30
CA LYS A 60 -16.11 1.17 -6.23
C LYS A 60 -16.13 -0.36 -6.07
N ASP A 61 -15.03 -1.01 -6.45
CA ASP A 61 -14.82 -2.44 -6.33
C ASP A 61 -13.37 -2.67 -5.86
N ILE A 62 -13.20 -2.90 -4.56
CA ILE A 62 -11.88 -3.06 -3.96
C ILE A 62 -11.22 -4.36 -4.43
N GLN A 63 -11.97 -5.44 -4.64
CA GLN A 63 -11.40 -6.71 -5.10
C GLN A 63 -10.83 -6.61 -6.52
N ARG A 64 -11.55 -5.94 -7.43
CA ARG A 64 -11.04 -5.67 -8.77
C ARG A 64 -9.80 -4.79 -8.73
N ARG A 65 -9.82 -3.75 -7.88
CA ARG A 65 -8.68 -2.82 -7.74
C ARG A 65 -7.45 -3.51 -7.17
N TYR A 66 -7.61 -4.42 -6.22
CA TYR A 66 -6.54 -5.27 -5.71
C TYR A 66 -5.86 -6.06 -6.83
N LYS A 67 -6.64 -6.73 -7.70
CA LYS A 67 -6.10 -7.52 -8.82
C LYS A 67 -5.32 -6.66 -9.82
N GLN A 68 -5.76 -5.42 -10.06
CA GLN A 68 -5.08 -4.46 -10.92
C GLN A 68 -3.72 -4.09 -10.35
N HIS A 69 -3.69 -3.57 -9.11
CA HIS A 69 -2.44 -3.20 -8.43
C HIS A 69 -1.48 -4.38 -8.32
N TYR A 70 -1.97 -5.57 -7.97
CA TYR A 70 -1.14 -6.76 -7.89
C TYR A 70 -0.47 -7.10 -9.23
N SER A 71 -1.22 -7.02 -10.33
CA SER A 71 -0.69 -7.25 -11.68
C SER A 71 0.34 -6.19 -12.08
N GLU A 72 0.08 -4.93 -11.76
CA GLU A 72 0.98 -3.80 -12.04
C GLU A 72 2.30 -3.94 -11.26
N ILE A 73 2.23 -4.24 -9.96
CA ILE A 73 3.41 -4.48 -9.12
C ILE A 73 4.23 -5.67 -9.63
N LEU A 74 3.56 -6.78 -10.00
CA LEU A 74 4.25 -7.93 -10.57
C LEU A 74 4.90 -7.62 -11.92
N ALA A 75 4.27 -6.80 -12.76
CA ALA A 75 4.85 -6.37 -14.02
C ALA A 75 6.12 -5.53 -13.79
N LEU A 76 6.10 -4.61 -12.83
CA LEU A 76 7.26 -3.80 -12.47
C LEU A 76 8.43 -4.65 -11.95
N ASN A 77 8.16 -5.67 -11.13
CA ASN A 77 9.19 -6.59 -10.64
C ASN A 77 9.85 -7.44 -11.74
N ARG A 78 9.28 -7.49 -12.95
CA ARG A 78 9.84 -8.22 -14.09
C ARG A 78 10.68 -7.35 -15.02
N LEU A 79 10.65 -6.02 -14.84
CA LEU A 79 11.47 -5.11 -15.63
C LEU A 79 12.93 -5.23 -15.19
N SER A 80 13.82 -5.34 -16.16
CA SER A 80 15.24 -5.06 -15.93
C SER A 80 15.43 -3.60 -15.52
N TYR A 81 16.54 -3.30 -14.86
CA TYR A 81 16.89 -1.92 -14.49
C TYR A 81 16.87 -0.97 -15.70
N ASP A 82 17.36 -1.44 -16.86
CA ASP A 82 17.42 -0.64 -18.08
C ASP A 82 16.03 -0.36 -18.66
N GLU A 83 15.12 -1.35 -18.66
CA GLU A 83 13.73 -1.15 -19.08
C GLU A 83 12.99 -0.20 -18.14
N TYR A 84 13.14 -0.38 -16.82
CA TYR A 84 12.58 0.54 -15.83
C TYR A 84 13.09 1.97 -16.06
N LYS A 85 14.40 2.12 -16.23
CA LYS A 85 15.04 3.43 -16.43
C LYS A 85 14.53 4.11 -17.71
N TYR A 86 14.38 3.35 -18.79
CA TYR A 86 13.85 3.85 -20.05
C TYR A 86 12.40 4.36 -19.90
N TYR A 87 11.51 3.57 -19.31
CA TYR A 87 10.11 3.95 -19.17
C TYR A 87 9.90 5.14 -18.21
N TYR A 88 10.67 5.23 -17.13
CA TYR A 88 10.46 6.26 -16.10
C TYR A 88 11.30 7.53 -16.27
N PHE A 89 12.48 7.45 -16.89
CA PHE A 89 13.38 8.59 -17.07
C PHE A 89 13.69 8.94 -18.54
N GLY A 90 13.41 8.02 -19.48
CA GLY A 90 13.74 8.17 -20.89
C GLY A 90 12.69 8.92 -21.72
N MET A 91 11.43 9.02 -21.26
CA MET A 91 10.38 9.74 -21.99
C MET A 91 10.38 11.26 -21.83
N SER A 92 11.31 11.82 -21.04
CA SER A 92 11.39 13.27 -20.77
C SER A 92 11.95 14.13 -21.92
N THR A 93 12.34 13.54 -23.06
CA THR A 93 13.04 14.24 -24.16
C THR A 93 12.30 14.25 -25.51
N LEU A 94 11.00 13.97 -25.53
CA LEU A 94 10.16 14.19 -26.73
C LEU A 94 9.09 15.23 -26.41
N ASN A 95 9.50 16.50 -26.39
CA ASN A 95 8.68 17.69 -26.64
C ASN A 95 9.53 18.71 -27.37
#